data_AF-A0AAP1E9N4-F1
#
_entry.id   AF-A0AAP1E9N4-F1
#
_cell.length_a   1.000
_cell.length_b   1.000
_cell.length_c   1.000
_cell.angle_alpha   90.00
_cell.angle_beta   90.00
_cell.angle_gamma   90.00
#
_symmetry.space_group_name_H-M   'P 1'
#
loop_
_entity.id
_entity.type
_entity.pdbx_description
1 polymer ?
#
loop_
_entity_poly.entity_id
_entity_poly.type
_entity_poly.pdbx_seq_one_letter_code
_entity_poly.pdbx_strand_id
1 'polypeptide(L)' 'MINGEKKVDRPIRWAMVGGGRGSQIGYIHRSAALRDHHFQLVAGAFDINPERGKDFG' A
#
# COMPACT_ATOMS: atom_id res chain seq x y z
N MET A 1 -18.39 1.96 7.83
CA MET A 1 -17.54 2.06 9.04
C MET A 1 -16.71 0.80 9.13
N ILE A 2 -15.41 0.92 9.47
CA ILE A 2 -14.56 -0.23 9.77
C ILE A 2 -14.99 -0.76 11.15
N ASN A 3 -15.56 -1.97 11.20
CA ASN A 3 -16.10 -2.60 12.41
C ASN A 3 -15.26 -3.80 12.89
N GLY A 4 -14.11 -4.07 12.27
CA GLY A 4 -13.22 -5.18 12.64
C GLY A 4 -13.59 -6.54 12.03
N GLU A 5 -14.66 -6.63 11.24
CA GLU A 5 -15.00 -7.86 10.53
C GLU A 5 -14.05 -8.12 9.37
N LYS A 6 -13.43 -9.30 9.36
CA LYS A 6 -12.62 -9.75 8.24
C LYS A 6 -13.50 -10.35 7.15
N LYS A 7 -13.59 -9.67 6.00
CA LYS A 7 -14.47 -10.05 4.88
C LYS A 7 -13.76 -10.82 3.75
N VAL A 8 -12.48 -11.13 3.92
CA VAL A 8 -11.67 -11.84 2.92
C VAL A 8 -10.91 -13.00 3.57
N ASP A 9 -10.98 -14.17 2.95
CA ASP A 9 -10.28 -15.37 3.44
C ASP A 9 -8.75 -15.24 3.29
N ARG A 10 -8.31 -14.52 2.25
CA ARG A 10 -6.90 -14.24 1.95
C ARG A 10 -6.71 -12.76 1.62
N PRO A 11 -5.53 -12.17 1.93
CA PRO A 11 -5.24 -10.80 1.57
C PRO A 11 -5.35 -10.59 0.06
N ILE A 12 -6.00 -9.49 -0.34
CA ILE A 12 -6.08 -9.09 -1.74
C ILE A 12 -4.70 -8.60 -2.18
N ARG A 13 -4.15 -9.20 -3.24
CA ARG A 13 -2.93 -8.72 -3.88
C ARG A 13 -3.16 -7.32 -4.44
N TRP A 14 -2.40 -6.36 -3.96
CA TRP A 14 -2.60 -4.94 -4.21
C TRP A 14 -1.30 -4.26 -4.64
N ALA A 15 -1.43 -3.15 -5.36
CA ALA A 15 -0.33 -2.33 -5.82
C ALA A 15 -0.66 -0.84 -5.65
N MET A 16 0.37 0.00 -5.56
CA MET A 16 0.22 1.46 -5.50
C MET A 16 0.88 2.16 -6.68
N VAL A 17 0.28 3.27 -7.10
CA VAL A 17 0.87 4.22 -8.06
C VAL A 17 1.11 5.53 -7.31
N GLY A 18 2.35 6.03 -7.36
CA GLY A 18 2.81 7.10 -6.49
C GLY A 18 2.91 6.67 -5.03
N GLY A 19 2.86 7.64 -4.12
CA GLY A 19 2.91 7.35 -2.68
C GLY A 19 4.27 6.90 -2.15
N GLY A 20 5.35 7.13 -2.92
CA GLY A 20 6.72 6.78 -2.56
C GLY A 20 7.31 7.63 -1.42
N ARG A 21 8.64 7.71 -1.37
CA ARG A 21 9.40 8.37 -0.30
C ARG A 21 8.92 9.81 -0.07
N GLY A 22 8.65 10.16 1.18
CA GLY A 22 8.18 11.49 1.58
C GLY A 22 6.69 11.78 1.34
N SER A 23 5.93 10.86 0.74
CA SER A 23 4.49 11.03 0.55
C SER A 23 3.72 10.95 1.87
N GLN A 24 3.08 12.06 2.26
CA GLN A 24 2.21 12.11 3.44
C GLN A 24 0.94 11.25 3.25
N ILE A 25 0.39 11.22 2.03
CA ILE A 25 -0.78 10.39 1.71
C ILE A 25 -0.38 8.91 1.51
N GLY A 26 0.78 8.64 0.93
CA GLY A 26 1.22 7.26 0.67
C GLY A 26 1.32 6.44 1.95
N TYR A 27 1.79 7.05 3.04
CA TYR A 27 1.86 6.41 4.35
C TYR A 27 0.47 6.03 4.89
N ILE A 28 -0.50 6.96 4.91
CA ILE A 28 -1.83 6.66 5.45
C ILE A 28 -2.56 5.60 4.60
N HIS A 29 -2.36 5.58 3.27
CA HIS A 29 -2.92 4.56 2.40
C HIS A 29 -2.38 3.16 2.71
N ARG A 30 -1.05 3.00 2.85
CA ARG A 30 -0.45 1.71 3.23
C ARG A 30 -0.89 1.29 4.63
N SER A 31 -0.85 2.20 5.58
CA SER A 31 -1.26 1.93 6.97
C SER A 31 -2.72 1.45 7.04
N ALA A 32 -3.63 2.09 6.30
CA ALA A 32 -5.02 1.68 6.26
C ALA A 32 -5.23 0.33 5.55
N ALA A 33 -4.60 0.14 4.38
CA ALA A 33 -4.78 -1.08 3.58
C ALA A 33 -4.23 -2.34 4.28
N LEU A 34 -3.12 -2.19 5.02
CA LEU A 34 -2.41 -3.31 5.64
C LEU A 34 -2.91 -3.65 7.06
N ARG A 35 -3.63 -2.73 7.73
CA ARG A 35 -4.00 -2.81 9.15
C ARG A 35 -4.61 -4.15 9.58
N ASP A 36 -5.56 -4.65 8.79
CA ASP A 36 -6.35 -5.85 9.12
C ASP A 36 -6.03 -7.03 8.18
N HIS A 37 -4.92 -6.94 7.44
CA HIS A 37 -4.53 -7.92 6.41
C HIS A 37 -5.61 -8.17 5.34
N HIS A 38 -6.43 -7.15 5.05
CA HIS A 38 -7.36 -7.18 3.90
C HIS A 38 -6.61 -7.07 2.57
N PHE A 39 -5.46 -6.40 2.56
CA PHE A 39 -4.60 -6.25 1.40
C PHE A 39 -3.17 -6.68 1.71
N GLN A 40 -2.48 -7.10 0.66
CA GLN A 40 -1.04 -7.33 0.65
C GLN A 40 -0.45 -6.50 -0.49
N LEU A 41 0.40 -5.53 -0.17
CA LEU A 41 1.13 -4.76 -1.17
C LEU A 41 2.20 -5.67 -1.80
N VAL A 42 2.05 -6.00 -3.08
CA VAL A 42 2.93 -6.93 -3.81
C VAL A 42 3.65 -6.30 -5.00
N ALA A 43 3.28 -5.08 -5.39
CA ALA A 43 3.92 -4.32 -6.47
C ALA A 43 3.71 -2.81 -6.28
N GLY A 44 4.46 -2.00 -7.01
CA GLY A 44 4.21 -0.57 -7.05
C GLY A 44 5.01 0.18 -8.11
N ALA A 45 4.51 1.38 -8.46
CA ALA A 45 5.18 2.38 -9.26
C ALA A 45 5.27 3.67 -8.42
N PHE A 46 6.22 3.70 -7.49
CA PHE A 46 6.20 4.64 -6.36
C PHE A 46 6.68 6.05 -6.67
N ASP A 47 7.48 6.22 -7.72
CA ASP A 47 8.06 7.50 -8.15
C ASP A 47 8.22 7.51 -9.67
N ILE A 48 8.20 8.70 -10.27
CA ILE A 48 8.52 8.90 -11.69
C ILE A 48 10.02 8.72 -11.94
N ASN A 49 10.86 8.98 -10.95
CA ASN A 49 12.27 8.66 -10.98
C ASN A 49 12.46 7.15 -10.66
N PRO A 50 12.95 6.34 -11.61
CA PRO A 50 13.05 4.90 -11.43
C PRO A 50 13.90 4.48 -10.23
N GLU A 51 15.02 5.16 -10.00
CA GLU A 51 15.94 4.84 -8.89
C GLU A 51 15.30 5.13 -7.54
N ARG A 52 14.65 6.29 -7.39
CA ARG A 52 13.91 6.62 -6.15
C ARG A 52 12.73 5.68 -5.90
N GLY A 53 12.05 5.28 -6.97
CA GLY A 53 10.94 4.32 -6.90
C GLY A 53 11.41 2.97 -6.41
N LYS A 54 12.48 2.44 -7.01
CA LYS A 54 13.07 1.13 -6.67
C LYS A 54 13.72 1.11 -5.29
N ASP A 55 14.37 2.20 -4.87
CA ASP A 55 14.95 2.33 -3.52
C ASP A 55 13.87 2.36 -2.42
N PHE A 56 12.69 2.92 -2.72
CA PHE A 56 11.61 3.00 -1.73
C PHE A 56 10.92 1.65 -1.49
N GLY A 57 10.78 0.80 -2.51
CA GLY A 57 10.05 -0.47 -2.39
C GLY A 57 10.14 -1.35 -3.62
#